data_AF-D8JPM9-F1
#
_entry.id   AF-D8JPM9-F1
#
_cell.length_a   1.000
_cell.length_b   1.000
_cell.length_c   1.000
_cell.angle_alpha   90.00
_cell.angle_beta   90.00
_cell.angle_gamma   90.00
#
_symmetry.space_group_name_H-M   'P 1'
#
loop_
_entity.id
_entity.type
_entity.pdbx_description
1 polymer ?
#
loop_
_entity_poly.entity_id
_entity_poly.type
_entity_poly.pdbx_seq_one_letter_code
_entity_poly.pdbx_strand_id
1 'polypeptide(L)'
;MASFKTALAIAAGFAALASASAANARGGAKEVFVQDYQFAKPMHGYSGHSGNYYCDYQRLPNRKCSINANGTESCRIVGWTLREMCQ
;
A
#
# COMPACT_ATOMS: atom_id res chain seq x y z
N MET A 1 7.48 52.73 -40.34
CA MET A 1 8.62 52.98 -39.41
C MET A 1 8.17 52.48 -38.05
N ALA A 2 8.80 51.58 -37.31
CA ALA A 2 10.08 50.92 -37.44
C ALA A 2 9.91 49.43 -37.07
N SER A 3 10.65 48.59 -37.79
CA SER A 3 10.78 47.16 -37.52
C SER A 3 11.81 46.98 -36.42
N PHE A 4 11.37 46.52 -35.24
CA PHE A 4 12.26 46.10 -34.16
C PHE A 4 12.35 44.58 -34.17
N LYS A 5 13.32 44.06 -34.93
CA LYS A 5 13.81 42.69 -34.77
C LYS A 5 14.85 42.70 -33.67
N THR A 6 14.45 42.29 -32.47
CA THR A 6 15.39 41.87 -31.43
C THR A 6 14.93 40.52 -30.92
N ALA A 7 15.50 39.48 -31.52
CA ALA A 7 15.37 38.11 -31.05
C ALA A 7 16.06 38.01 -29.68
N LEU A 8 15.27 37.88 -28.62
CA LEU A 8 15.77 37.51 -27.30
C LEU A 8 15.26 36.09 -27.01
N ALA A 9 16.17 35.13 -27.15
CA ALA A 9 15.95 33.75 -26.78
C ALA A 9 15.70 33.65 -25.27
N ILE A 10 14.45 33.39 -24.88
CA ILE A 10 14.11 33.04 -23.50
C ILE A 10 14.19 31.52 -23.39
N ALA A 11 15.42 31.02 -23.22
CA ALA A 11 15.64 29.73 -22.61
C ALA A 11 15.62 29.94 -21.09
N ALA A 12 14.44 29.77 -20.48
CA ALA A 12 14.28 29.85 -19.04
C ALA A 12 13.67 28.55 -18.51
N GLY A 13 14.56 27.71 -17.98
CA GLY A 13 14.32 26.91 -16.79
C GLY A 13 13.29 25.79 -16.91
N PHE A 14 13.79 24.59 -17.22
CA PHE A 14 13.14 23.35 -16.83
C PHE A 14 12.67 23.44 -15.37
N ALA A 15 11.41 23.05 -15.17
CA ALA A 15 10.77 22.92 -13.88
C ALA A 15 11.73 22.29 -12.87
N ALA A 16 12.08 23.04 -11.82
CA ALA A 16 12.57 22.45 -10.58
C ALA A 16 11.40 21.62 -10.03
N LEU A 17 11.28 20.37 -10.46
CA LEU A 17 10.53 19.37 -9.71
C LEU A 17 11.21 19.34 -8.34
N ALA A 18 10.51 19.90 -7.37
CA ALA A 18 10.81 19.73 -5.98
C ALA A 18 10.92 18.22 -5.71
N SER A 19 12.14 17.72 -5.68
CA SER A 19 12.46 16.45 -5.06
C SER A 19 12.28 16.65 -3.56
N ALA A 20 11.02 16.68 -3.12
CA ALA A 20 10.66 16.42 -1.74
C ALA A 20 11.01 14.95 -1.49
N SER A 21 12.29 14.69 -1.21
CA SER A 21 12.68 13.48 -0.51
C SER A 21 11.92 13.52 0.80
N ALA A 22 10.89 12.67 0.92
CA ALA A 22 10.10 12.52 2.13
C ALA A 22 11.07 12.36 3.31
N ALA A 23 11.19 13.42 4.11
CA ALA A 23 11.90 13.38 5.36
C ALA A 23 11.04 12.51 6.29
N ASN A 24 11.30 11.20 6.29
CA ASN A 24 10.78 10.32 7.31
C ASN A 24 11.35 10.83 8.64
N ALA A 25 10.50 11.50 9.42
CA ALA A 25 10.83 11.99 10.73
C ALA A 25 11.35 10.82 11.57
N ARG A 26 12.67 10.76 11.76
CA ARG A 26 13.35 9.87 12.71
C ARG A 26 12.99 10.34 14.12
N GLY A 27 11.82 9.94 14.59
CA GLY A 27 11.33 10.19 15.93
C GLY A 27 10.62 8.95 16.46
N GLY A 28 11.37 8.06 17.13
CA GLY A 28 10.93 7.19 18.23
C GLY A 28 9.67 6.31 18.10
N ALA A 29 9.02 6.23 16.94
CA ALA A 29 7.85 5.40 16.74
C ALA A 29 8.32 3.97 16.49
N LYS A 30 7.93 3.09 17.41
CA LYS A 30 8.08 1.65 17.27
C LYS A 30 7.55 1.21 15.90
N GLU A 31 8.39 0.54 15.12
CA GLU A 31 8.10 0.21 13.72
C GLU A 31 6.91 -0.75 13.65
N VAL A 32 5.82 -0.36 12.98
CA VAL A 32 4.69 -1.27 12.81
C VAL A 32 5.05 -2.32 11.77
N PHE A 33 5.09 -3.59 12.16
CA PHE A 33 5.33 -4.70 11.24
C PHE A 33 4.01 -5.32 10.83
N VAL A 34 3.82 -5.51 9.51
CA VAL A 34 2.66 -6.21 8.96
C VAL A 34 3.15 -7.30 8.02
N GLN A 35 2.67 -8.53 8.23
CA GLN A 35 3.01 -9.67 7.37
C GLN A 35 1.77 -10.47 7.02
N ASP A 36 1.67 -10.88 5.75
CA ASP A 36 0.52 -11.62 5.22
C ASP A 36 0.94 -13.04 4.83
N TYR A 37 0.23 -14.02 5.35
CA TYR A 37 0.44 -15.44 5.08
C TYR A 37 -0.78 -16.05 4.40
N GLN A 38 -0.57 -16.80 3.32
CA GLN A 38 -1.65 -17.40 2.54
C GLN A 38 -1.87 -18.87 2.88
N PHE A 39 -3.11 -19.25 3.14
CA PHE A 39 -3.49 -20.61 3.52
C PHE A 39 -4.77 -21.06 2.79
N ALA A 40 -4.90 -22.38 2.60
CA ALA A 40 -6.11 -22.98 2.02
C ALA A 40 -7.29 -23.02 3.01
N LYS A 41 -7.02 -22.86 4.32
CA LYS A 41 -8.00 -22.97 5.42
C LYS A 41 -7.78 -21.85 6.44
N PRO A 42 -8.78 -21.50 7.28
CA PRO A 42 -8.60 -20.48 8.29
C PRO A 42 -7.62 -20.99 9.35
N MET A 43 -6.51 -20.25 9.53
CA MET A 43 -5.50 -20.56 10.54
C MET A 43 -5.71 -19.71 11.79
N HIS A 44 -5.41 -20.28 12.96
CA HIS A 44 -5.33 -19.50 14.18
C HIS A 44 -3.95 -18.86 14.27
N GLY A 45 -3.92 -17.55 14.49
CA GLY A 45 -2.70 -16.86 14.88
C GLY A 45 -2.65 -16.62 16.38
N TYR A 46 -1.61 -15.93 16.81
CA TYR A 46 -1.34 -15.59 18.20
C TYR A 46 -1.78 -14.15 18.49
N SER A 47 -2.18 -13.86 19.72
CA SER A 47 -2.45 -12.48 20.17
C SER A 47 -1.69 -12.27 21.47
N GLY A 48 -0.66 -11.44 21.45
CA GLY A 48 0.15 -11.23 22.65
C GLY A 48 1.48 -10.53 22.38
N HIS A 49 2.31 -10.47 23.42
CA HIS A 49 3.61 -9.80 23.34
C HIS A 49 4.68 -10.70 22.72
N SER A 50 5.36 -10.18 21.70
CA SER A 50 6.58 -10.74 21.11
C SER A 50 7.71 -9.72 21.29
N GLY A 51 8.55 -9.95 22.30
CA GLY A 51 9.57 -8.99 22.71
C GLY A 51 8.93 -7.64 23.11
N ASN A 52 9.38 -6.55 22.46
CA ASN A 52 8.83 -5.23 22.71
C ASN A 52 7.50 -4.98 21.99
N TYR A 53 7.06 -5.84 21.07
CA TYR A 53 5.87 -5.67 20.23
C TYR A 53 4.64 -6.39 20.80
N TYR A 54 3.46 -5.82 20.62
CA TYR A 54 2.21 -6.57 20.74
C TYR A 54 1.80 -6.96 19.33
N CYS A 55 1.77 -8.26 19.07
CA CYS A 55 1.41 -8.83 17.79
C CYS A 55 0.00 -9.43 17.87
N ASP A 56 -0.82 -9.10 16.89
CA ASP A 56 -2.15 -9.69 16.71
C ASP A 56 -2.29 -10.25 15.30
N TYR A 57 -2.98 -11.37 15.19
CA TYR A 57 -3.16 -12.07 13.92
C TYR A 57 -4.63 -12.08 13.50
N GLN A 58 -4.92 -11.52 12.34
CA GLN A 58 -6.27 -11.43 11.78
C GLN A 58 -6.50 -12.47 10.69
N ARG A 59 -7.69 -13.09 10.71
CA ARG A 59 -8.13 -14.04 9.69
C ARG A 59 -8.98 -13.33 8.64
N LEU A 60 -8.49 -13.27 7.41
CA LEU A 60 -9.12 -12.58 6.31
C LEU A 60 -9.52 -13.60 5.22
N PRO A 61 -10.82 -13.80 4.94
CA PRO A 61 -11.25 -14.72 3.89
C PRO A 61 -10.98 -14.14 2.50
N ASN A 62 -10.27 -14.89 1.66
CA ASN A 62 -10.04 -14.53 0.26
C ASN A 62 -11.23 -15.00 -0.58
N ARG A 63 -12.01 -14.07 -1.12
CA ARG A 63 -13.20 -14.37 -1.94
C ARG A 63 -12.88 -14.22 -3.42
N LYS A 64 -13.37 -15.15 -4.23
CA LYS A 64 -13.40 -15.01 -5.69
C LYS A 64 -14.85 -15.02 -6.15
N CYS A 65 -15.23 -13.96 -6.84
CA CYS A 65 -16.54 -13.81 -7.45
C CYS A 65 -16.47 -14.22 -8.92
N SER A 66 -17.51 -14.89 -9.39
CA SER A 66 -17.69 -15.24 -10.79
C SER A 66 -19.14 -14.99 -11.20
N ILE A 67 -19.32 -14.44 -12.39
CA ILE A 67 -20.64 -14.21 -12.99
C ILE A 67 -20.96 -15.41 -13.88
N ASN A 68 -22.13 -16.02 -13.69
CA ASN A 68 -22.60 -17.11 -14.55
C ASN A 68 -23.21 -16.58 -15.85
N ALA A 69 -23.50 -17.46 -16.81
CA ALA A 69 -24.09 -17.09 -18.10
C ALA A 69 -25.46 -16.38 -17.98
N ASN A 70 -26.13 -16.49 -16.84
CA ASN A 70 -27.42 -15.87 -16.55
C ASN A 70 -27.27 -14.50 -15.85
N GLY A 71 -26.04 -13.97 -15.72
CA GLY A 71 -25.76 -12.69 -15.08
C GLY A 71 -25.81 -12.71 -13.55
N THR A 72 -25.94 -13.87 -12.93
CA THR A 72 -25.90 -14.00 -11.46
C THR A 72 -24.46 -14.06 -10.96
N GLU A 73 -24.13 -13.23 -9.98
CA GLU A 73 -22.84 -13.25 -9.31
C GLU A 73 -22.83 -14.26 -8.17
N SER A 74 -21.79 -15.09 -8.11
CA SER A 74 -21.53 -15.99 -6.98
C SER A 74 -20.11 -15.79 -6.45
N CYS A 75 -19.99 -15.47 -5.16
CA CYS A 75 -18.72 -15.25 -4.48
C CYS A 75 -18.43 -16.36 -3.47
N ARG A 76 -17.40 -17.16 -3.75
CA ARG A 76 -16.95 -18.24 -2.85
C ARG A 76 -15.62 -17.90 -2.19
N ILE A 77 -15.41 -18.39 -0.98
CA ILE A 77 -14.10 -18.34 -0.31
C ILE A 77 -13.19 -19.36 -1.01
N VAL A 78 -12.06 -18.90 -1.52
CA VAL A 78 -11.06 -19.73 -2.22
C VAL A 78 -9.77 -19.91 -1.44
N GLY A 79 -9.61 -19.17 -0.35
CA GLY A 79 -8.45 -19.24 0.53
C GLY A 79 -8.59 -18.28 1.70
N TRP A 80 -7.55 -18.21 2.51
CA TRP A 80 -7.49 -17.37 3.70
C TRP A 80 -6.14 -16.68 3.79
N THR A 81 -6.15 -15.38 4.09
CA THR A 81 -4.97 -14.64 4.50
C THR A 81 -4.95 -14.57 6.02
N LEU A 82 -3.83 -14.94 6.64
CA LEU A 82 -3.55 -14.66 8.03
C LEU A 82 -2.61 -13.46 8.07
N ARG A 83 -3.08 -12.33 8.60
CA ARG A 83 -2.32 -11.08 8.69
C ARG A 83 -1.81 -10.88 10.11
N GLU A 84 -0.49 -10.88 10.27
CA GLU A 84 0.19 -10.47 11.50
C GLU A 84 0.37 -8.96 11.52
N MET A 85 0.03 -8.31 12.64
CA MET A 85 0.28 -6.90 12.88
C MET A 85 0.95 -6.73 14.25
N CYS A 86 2.18 -6.23 14.26
CA CYS A 86 2.98 -5.99 15.47
C CYS A 86 3.21 -4.48 15.65
N GLN A 87 2.80 -3.94 16.80
CA GLN A 87 2.93 -2.52 17.14
C GLN A 87 3.29 -2.32 18.61
#